data_AF-A0A954P183-F1
#
_entry.id   AF-A0A954P183-F1
#
_cell.length_a   1.000
_cell.length_b   1.000
_cell.length_c   1.000
_cell.angle_alpha   90.00
_cell.angle_beta   90.00
_cell.angle_gamma   90.00
#
_symmetry.space_group_name_H-M   'P 1'
#
loop_
_entity.id
_entity.type
_entity.pdbx_description
1 polymer ?
#
loop_
_entity_poly.entity_id
_entity_poly.type
_entity_poly.pdbx_seq_one_letter_code
_entity_poly.pdbx_strand_id
1 'polypeptide(L)'
;MTEEHAPESGSDENPENGESAGQDFTIDRIDMGPGWVCFQVGEHPPPIEQLPAALNHCFCTWLQRNSEFQVRTTLPIVERGCTVAMHIWFD
;
A
#
# COMPACT_ATOMS: atom_id res chain seq x y z
N MET A 1 -36.16 6.05 43.08
CA MET A 1 -36.20 4.90 42.18
C MET A 1 -35.64 5.42 40.86
N THR A 2 -34.32 5.52 40.61
CA THR A 2 -33.31 4.45 40.38
C THR A 2 -33.91 3.33 39.52
N GLU A 3 -33.43 2.94 38.34
CA GLU A 3 -32.23 3.12 37.49
C GLU A 3 -32.74 3.04 36.01
N GLU A 4 -32.01 3.36 34.94
CA GLU A 4 -31.06 2.45 34.27
C GLU A 4 -30.29 3.19 33.16
N HIS A 5 -28.96 3.11 33.22
CA HIS A 5 -28.02 3.32 32.10
C HIS A 5 -28.05 2.11 31.16
N ALA A 6 -27.78 2.29 29.86
CA ALA A 6 -26.71 1.62 29.07
C ALA A 6 -26.85 1.96 27.55
N PRO A 7 -25.89 1.62 26.66
CA PRO A 7 -25.08 2.62 25.95
C PRO A 7 -25.13 2.49 24.40
N GLU A 8 -24.50 3.47 23.75
CA GLU A 8 -24.24 3.56 22.30
C GLU A 8 -23.59 2.28 21.75
N SER A 9 -24.23 1.64 20.77
CA SER A 9 -23.63 0.56 19.99
C SER A 9 -22.72 1.17 18.92
N GLY A 10 -21.45 1.33 19.26
CA GLY A 10 -20.37 1.43 18.28
C GLY A 10 -20.16 0.06 17.64
N SER A 11 -20.56 -0.09 16.38
CA SER A 11 -20.11 -1.20 15.55
C SER A 11 -18.76 -0.81 14.93
N ASP A 12 -17.68 -1.22 15.61
CA ASP A 12 -16.35 -1.35 15.02
C ASP A 12 -16.45 -2.31 13.83
N GLU A 13 -16.55 -1.75 12.62
CA GLU A 13 -16.34 -2.51 11.39
C GLU A 13 -14.86 -2.84 11.29
N ASN A 14 -14.53 -4.03 11.82
CA ASN A 14 -13.26 -4.71 11.66
C ASN A 14 -12.96 -4.85 10.15
N PRO A 15 -11.91 -4.23 9.58
CA PRO A 15 -11.57 -4.50 8.20
C PRO A 15 -11.05 -5.93 8.11
N GLU A 16 -11.85 -6.79 7.47
CA GLU A 16 -11.46 -8.14 7.09
C GLU A 16 -10.09 -8.09 6.40
N ASN A 17 -9.08 -8.65 7.07
CA ASN A 17 -7.84 -9.07 6.43
C ASN A 17 -8.21 -10.14 5.41
N GLY A 18 -8.55 -9.70 4.20
CA GLY A 18 -8.63 -10.56 3.03
C GLY A 18 -7.27 -11.17 2.79
N GLU A 19 -7.07 -12.39 3.30
CA GLU A 19 -6.04 -13.31 2.86
C GLU A 19 -6.19 -13.47 1.34
N SER A 20 -5.40 -12.70 0.57
CA SER A 20 -5.33 -12.89 -0.88
C SER A 20 -4.58 -14.19 -1.12
N ALA A 21 -5.36 -15.21 -1.50
CA ALA A 21 -4.91 -16.45 -2.10
C ALA A 21 -3.76 -16.17 -3.08
N GLY A 22 -2.70 -16.98 -3.00
CA GLY A 22 -1.42 -16.80 -3.69
C GLY A 22 -1.53 -16.13 -5.06
N GLN A 23 -1.28 -14.81 -5.09
CA GLN A 23 -1.17 -14.09 -6.33
C GLN A 23 0.31 -14.10 -6.75
N ASP A 24 0.63 -14.89 -7.77
CA ASP A 24 1.92 -14.85 -8.48
C ASP A 24 2.00 -13.57 -9.33
N PHE A 25 1.83 -12.40 -8.71
CA PHE A 25 2.19 -11.14 -9.33
C PHE A 25 3.45 -10.57 -8.69
N THR A 26 4.15 -9.74 -9.46
CA THR A 26 5.43 -9.16 -9.07
C THR A 26 5.35 -7.65 -9.11
N ILE A 27 5.69 -7.01 -8.00
CA ILE A 27 6.06 -5.59 -7.93
C ILE A 27 7.52 -5.54 -7.49
N ASP A 28 8.37 -5.01 -8.35
CA ASP A 28 9.80 -4.88 -8.10
C ASP A 28 10.06 -3.60 -7.29
N ARG A 29 10.96 -3.70 -6.32
CA ARG A 29 11.57 -2.53 -5.66
C ARG A 29 12.95 -2.30 -6.27
N ILE A 30 13.13 -1.16 -6.91
CA ILE A 30 14.38 -0.74 -7.51
C ILE A 30 14.99 0.35 -6.62
N ASP A 31 16.19 0.08 -6.12
CA ASP A 31 16.96 1.06 -5.35
C ASP A 31 17.61 2.04 -6.34
N MET A 32 17.09 3.28 -6.38
CA MET A 32 17.47 4.28 -7.38
C MET A 32 18.63 5.16 -6.92
N GLY A 33 18.88 5.20 -5.61
CA GLY A 33 19.96 5.95 -4.97
C GLY A 33 19.67 6.24 -3.50
N PRO A 34 20.55 6.95 -2.79
CA PRO A 34 20.32 7.34 -1.41
C PRO A 34 19.01 8.13 -1.25
N GLY A 35 18.14 7.68 -0.35
CA GLY A 35 16.85 8.33 -0.07
C GLY A 35 15.84 8.23 -1.22
N TRP A 36 15.98 7.25 -2.14
CA TRP A 36 15.12 7.12 -3.31
C TRP A 36 14.94 5.66 -3.75
N VAL A 37 13.69 5.21 -3.81
CA VAL A 37 13.29 3.92 -4.38
C VAL A 37 12.18 4.09 -5.41
N CYS A 38 12.07 3.11 -6.31
CA CYS A 38 10.94 2.99 -7.24
C CYS A 38 10.26 1.63 -7.02
N PHE A 39 8.95 1.63 -6.82
CA PHE A 39 8.14 0.42 -6.91
C PHE A 39 7.56 0.35 -8.31
N GLN A 40 7.86 -0.70 -9.06
CA GLN A 40 7.47 -0.85 -10.46
C GLN A 40 6.82 -2.20 -10.68
N VAL A 41 5.84 -2.25 -11.58
CA VAL A 41 5.27 -3.51 -12.06
C VAL A 41 6.35 -4.39 -12.69
N GLY A 42 6.46 -5.62 -12.19
CA GLY A 42 7.44 -6.60 -12.66
C GLY A 42 6.96 -7.45 -13.85
N GLU A 43 7.66 -8.56 -14.11
CA GLU A 43 7.43 -9.45 -15.26
C GLU A 43 6.03 -10.10 -15.27
N HIS A 44 5.45 -10.33 -14.09
CA HIS A 44 4.11 -10.88 -13.92
C HIS A 44 3.21 -9.82 -13.26
N PRO A 45 2.62 -8.89 -14.05
CA PRO A 45 1.80 -7.82 -13.49
C PRO A 45 0.49 -8.36 -12.89
N PRO A 46 -0.03 -7.72 -11.83
CA PRO A 46 -1.41 -7.97 -11.42
C PRO A 46 -2.39 -7.44 -12.49
N PRO A 47 -3.68 -7.81 -12.43
CA PRO A 47 -4.72 -7.19 -13.24
C PRO A 47 -4.71 -5.67 -13.11
N ILE A 48 -5.07 -4.97 -14.19
CA ILE A 48 -4.93 -3.51 -14.30
C ILE A 48 -5.68 -2.78 -13.17
N GLU A 49 -6.88 -3.25 -12.85
CA GLU A 49 -7.73 -2.73 -11.79
C GLU A 49 -7.15 -2.94 -10.38
N GLN A 50 -6.19 -3.86 -10.23
CA GLN A 50 -5.51 -4.15 -8.96
C GLN A 50 -4.15 -3.46 -8.85
N LEU A 51 -3.61 -2.89 -9.94
CA LEU A 51 -2.29 -2.25 -9.97
C LEU A 51 -2.10 -1.18 -8.87
N PRO A 52 -3.03 -0.22 -8.68
CA PRO A 52 -2.84 0.79 -7.63
C PRO A 52 -2.79 0.19 -6.23
N ALA A 53 -3.61 -0.83 -5.97
CA ALA A 53 -3.68 -1.51 -4.68
C ALA A 53 -2.41 -2.33 -4.42
N ALA A 54 -1.91 -3.06 -5.43
CA ALA A 54 -0.69 -3.85 -5.33
C ALA A 54 0.55 -2.97 -5.08
N LEU A 55 0.71 -1.88 -5.85
CA LEU A 55 1.80 -0.91 -5.64
C LEU A 55 1.75 -0.28 -4.24
N ASN A 56 0.55 0.12 -3.79
CA ASN A 56 0.37 0.69 -2.46
C ASN A 56 0.68 -0.34 -1.35
N HIS A 57 0.23 -1.58 -1.50
CA HIS A 57 0.51 -2.65 -0.55
C HIS A 57 2.02 -2.87 -0.39
N CYS A 58 2.75 -3.02 -1.49
CA CYS A 58 4.20 -3.20 -1.46
C CYS A 58 4.93 -2.00 -0.82
N PHE A 59 4.51 -0.77 -1.15
CA PHE A 59 5.04 0.44 -0.51
C PHE A 59 4.78 0.46 0.99
N CYS A 60 3.54 0.21 1.44
CA CYS A 60 3.18 0.20 2.86
C CYS A 60 3.93 -0.89 3.63
N THR A 61 4.03 -2.11 3.09
CA THR A 61 4.80 -3.20 3.70
C THR A 61 6.28 -2.85 3.80
N TRP A 62 6.84 -2.19 2.79
CA TRP A 62 8.21 -1.70 2.85
C TRP A 62 8.36 -0.62 3.93
N LEU A 63 7.49 0.39 3.97
CA LEU A 63 7.56 1.47 4.94
C LEU A 63 7.40 0.98 6.38
N GLN A 64 6.52 0.00 6.62
CA GLN A 64 6.39 -0.65 7.93
C GLN A 64 7.69 -1.31 8.41
N ARG A 65 8.49 -1.85 7.48
CA ARG A 65 9.79 -2.47 7.79
C ARG A 65 10.94 -1.46 7.85
N ASN A 66 10.71 -0.23 7.41
CA ASN A 66 11.68 0.86 7.38
C ASN A 66 11.06 2.09 8.05
N SER A 67 10.53 1.90 9.26
CA SER A 67 9.76 2.90 10.00
C SER A 67 10.58 4.13 10.42
N GLU A 68 11.90 4.03 10.35
CA GLU A 68 12.83 5.14 10.56
C GLU A 68 12.82 6.16 9.43
N PHE A 69 12.39 5.78 8.22
CA PHE A 69 12.38 6.68 7.08
C PHE A 69 11.19 7.62 7.10
N GLN A 70 11.45 8.88 6.80
CA GLN A 70 10.41 9.88 6.61
C GLN A 70 10.17 10.09 5.12
N VAL A 71 8.99 9.68 4.63
CA VAL A 71 8.62 9.91 3.22
C VAL A 71 8.44 11.41 2.98
N ARG A 72 9.22 11.96 2.06
CA ARG A 72 9.16 13.36 1.64
C ARG A 72 8.12 13.58 0.56
N THR A 73 8.14 12.74 -0.47
CA THR A 73 7.22 12.86 -1.60
C THR A 73 7.12 11.54 -2.37
N THR A 74 6.04 11.40 -3.13
CA THR A 74 5.78 10.29 -4.02
C THR A 74 5.43 10.81 -5.42
N LEU A 75 5.85 10.10 -6.46
CA LEU A 75 5.51 10.41 -7.84
C LEU A 75 5.02 9.15 -8.56
N PRO A 76 3.70 9.02 -8.83
CA PRO A 76 3.19 7.91 -9.62
C PRO A 76 3.57 8.09 -11.10
N ILE A 77 3.92 6.97 -11.75
CA ILE A 77 4.10 6.89 -13.20
C ILE A 77 2.88 6.21 -13.79
N VAL A 78 2.24 6.90 -14.73
CA VAL A 78 0.99 6.46 -15.35
C VAL A 78 1.24 6.10 -16.81
N GLU A 79 0.83 4.91 -17.20
CA GLU A 79 0.80 4.46 -18.59
C GLU A 79 -0.63 4.06 -18.95
N ARG A 80 -1.16 4.60 -20.06
CA ARG A 80 -2.51 4.32 -20.57
C ARG A 80 -3.63 4.52 -19.52
N GLY A 81 -3.45 5.45 -18.60
CA GLY A 81 -4.42 5.75 -17.54
C GLY A 81 -4.29 4.89 -16.29
N CYS A 82 -3.26 4.05 -16.18
CA CYS A 82 -3.02 3.19 -15.03
C CYS A 82 -1.66 3.48 -14.40
N THR A 83 -1.60 3.52 -13.07
CA THR A 83 -0.32 3.67 -12.35
C THR A 83 0.46 2.36 -12.46
N VAL A 84 1.64 2.42 -13.09
CA VAL A 84 2.51 1.26 -13.34
C VAL A 84 3.81 1.31 -12.54
N ALA A 85 4.13 2.47 -11.95
CA ALA A 85 5.22 2.59 -10.99
C ALA A 85 4.97 3.76 -10.03
N MET A 86 5.75 3.81 -8.96
CA MET A 86 5.72 4.88 -7.98
C MET A 86 7.13 5.13 -7.45
N HIS A 87 7.66 6.33 -7.70
CA HIS A 87 8.88 6.79 -7.05
C HIS A 87 8.58 7.31 -5.65
N ILE A 88 9.45 7.01 -4.71
CA ILE A 88 9.38 7.44 -3.31
C ILE A 88 10.71 8.08 -2.94
N TRP A 89 10.69 9.34 -2.52
CA TRP A 89 11.83 9.99 -1.89
C TRP A 89 11.61 10.10 -0.39
N PHE A 90 12.64 9.77 0.37
CA PHE A 90 12.61 9.73 1.83
C PHE A 90 13.92 10.26 2.42
N ASP A 91 13.87 10.63 3.69
CA ASP A 91 15.03 10.92 4.54
C ASP A 91 15.33 9.72 5.45
#